data_AF-A0A2T2W649-F1
#
_entry.id   AF-A0A2T2W649-F1
#
_cell.length_a   1.000
_cell.length_b   1.000
_cell.length_c   1.000
_cell.angle_alpha   90.00
_cell.angle_beta   90.00
_cell.angle_gamma   90.00
#
_symmetry.space_group_name_H-M   'P 1'
#
loop_
_entity.id
_entity.type
_entity.pdbx_description
1 polymer ?
#
loop_
_entity_poly.entity_id
_entity_poly.type
_entity_poly.pdbx_seq_one_letter_code
_entity_poly.pdbx_strand_id
1 'polypeptide(L)'
;MAFAWNHRDISLPEVRIDFGVSRTLMHYLGILLGHLLKWEFQAERRSKSWIATLREQRREINNLLKESPSLKPYLPEAIAAGFQSGLDLVVREAPLTYDDLPPNCSYTAQQILSSDYLPE
;
A
#
# COMPACT_ATOMS: atom_id res chain seq x y z
N MET A 1 -18.14 -12.77 52.88
CA MET A 1 -17.96 -11.54 52.08
C MET A 1 -17.77 -11.94 50.63
N ALA A 2 -18.86 -12.02 49.87
CA ALA A 2 -18.87 -12.41 48.46
C ALA A 2 -19.04 -11.14 47.61
N PHE A 3 -18.13 -10.91 46.68
CA PHE A 3 -18.28 -9.84 45.69
C PHE A 3 -19.07 -10.38 44.50
N ALA A 4 -20.23 -9.77 44.26
CA ALA A 4 -21.09 -10.03 43.12
C ALA A 4 -20.49 -9.41 41.85
N TRP A 5 -20.32 -10.22 40.80
CA TRP A 5 -19.99 -9.76 39.45
C TRP A 5 -21.27 -9.24 38.79
N ASN A 6 -21.28 -7.96 38.41
CA ASN A 6 -22.38 -7.33 37.71
C ASN A 6 -22.24 -7.58 36.20
N HIS A 7 -23.30 -8.10 35.58
CA HIS A 7 -23.43 -8.27 34.13
C HIS A 7 -23.42 -6.89 33.44
N ARG A 8 -22.26 -6.50 32.92
CA ARG A 8 -22.21 -5.67 31.72
C ARG A 8 -21.30 -6.37 30.74
N ASP A 9 -21.85 -6.59 29.56
CA ASP A 9 -21.20 -7.03 28.35
C ASP A 9 -19.83 -6.33 28.19
N ILE A 10 -18.78 -7.01 28.64
CA ILE A 10 -17.43 -6.73 28.17
C ILE A 10 -17.28 -7.66 26.98
N SER A 11 -17.81 -7.24 25.84
CA SER A 11 -17.25 -7.65 24.57
C SER A 11 -15.78 -7.24 24.62
N LEU A 12 -14.92 -8.18 25.02
CA LEU A 12 -13.50 -8.02 24.81
C LEU A 12 -13.37 -7.66 23.34
N PRO A 13 -12.73 -6.52 22.97
CA PRO A 13 -12.43 -6.31 21.57
C PRO A 13 -11.67 -7.56 21.15
N GLU A 14 -12.18 -8.24 20.13
CA GLU A 14 -11.50 -9.37 19.51
C GLU A 14 -10.03 -9.00 19.49
N VAL A 15 -9.20 -9.81 20.15
CA VAL A 15 -7.78 -9.76 19.93
C VAL A 15 -7.66 -10.04 18.44
N ARG A 16 -7.61 -8.99 17.64
CA ARG A 16 -7.33 -9.05 16.21
C ARG A 16 -5.89 -9.52 16.20
N ILE A 17 -5.71 -10.83 16.22
CA ILE A 17 -4.42 -11.42 15.97
C ILE A 17 -4.06 -10.87 14.60
N ASP A 18 -3.00 -10.08 14.54
CA ASP A 18 -2.59 -9.33 13.37
C ASP A 18 -2.05 -10.32 12.32
N PHE A 19 -2.96 -11.09 11.72
CA PHE A 19 -2.71 -12.04 10.64
C PHE A 19 -3.00 -11.42 9.26
N GLY A 20 -3.25 -10.11 9.18
CA GLY A 20 -3.98 -9.51 8.05
C GLY A 20 -3.15 -9.08 6.85
N VAL A 21 -2.01 -8.41 7.03
CA VAL A 21 -1.26 -7.87 5.88
C VAL A 21 0.24 -7.92 6.14
N SER A 22 0.99 -8.50 5.21
CA SER A 22 2.45 -8.51 5.26
C SER A 22 3.02 -7.08 5.25
N ARG A 23 3.73 -6.71 6.32
CA ARG A 23 4.43 -5.42 6.42
C ARG A 23 5.41 -5.21 5.26
N THR A 24 6.05 -6.29 4.80
CA THR A 24 6.95 -6.26 3.64
C THR A 24 6.19 -5.96 2.35
N LEU A 25 5.02 -6.59 2.14
CA LEU A 25 4.18 -6.31 0.97
C LEU A 25 3.72 -4.85 0.97
N MET A 26 3.27 -4.34 2.13
CA MET A 26 2.88 -2.94 2.28
C MET A 26 4.04 -1.98 1.99
N HIS A 27 5.24 -2.30 2.46
CA HIS A 27 6.42 -1.46 2.23
C HIS A 27 6.71 -1.30 0.73
N TYR A 28 6.78 -2.40 -0.01
CA TYR A 28 7.02 -2.36 -1.45
C TYR A 28 5.88 -1.68 -2.20
N LEU A 29 4.63 -1.94 -1.83
CA LEU A 29 3.46 -1.28 -2.41
C LEU A 29 3.48 0.23 -2.16
N GLY A 30 3.87 0.68 -0.96
CA GLY A 30 3.96 2.11 -0.65
C GLY A 30 4.96 2.85 -1.52
N ILE A 31 6.16 2.28 -1.71
CA ILE A 31 7.16 2.87 -2.60
C ILE A 31 6.68 2.86 -4.05
N LEU A 32 6.12 1.73 -4.50
CA LEU A 32 5.62 1.55 -5.87
C LEU A 32 4.49 2.56 -6.18
N LEU A 33 3.46 2.61 -5.34
CA LEU A 33 2.31 3.48 -5.52
C LEU A 33 2.68 4.96 -5.41
N GLY A 34 3.58 5.32 -4.48
CA GLY A 34 4.13 6.67 -4.40
C GLY A 34 4.88 7.07 -5.69
N HIS A 35 5.65 6.16 -6.29
CA HIS A 35 6.33 6.45 -7.56
C HIS A 35 5.38 6.48 -8.76
N LEU A 36 4.28 5.72 -8.76
CA LEU A 36 3.24 5.84 -9.79
C LEU A 36 2.54 7.20 -9.69
N LEU A 37 2.21 7.66 -8.49
CA LEU A 37 1.65 9.01 -8.28
C LEU A 37 2.65 10.11 -8.67
N LYS A 38 3.94 9.98 -8.30
CA LYS A 38 4.97 10.92 -8.77
C LYS A 38 5.05 10.92 -10.30
N TRP A 39 4.93 9.76 -10.93
CA TRP A 39 4.93 9.67 -12.39
C TRP A 39 3.73 10.37 -13.03
N GLU A 40 2.52 10.18 -12.51
CA GLU A 40 1.28 10.79 -13.00
C GLU A 40 1.26 12.31 -12.79
N PHE A 41 1.58 12.77 -11.58
CA PHE A 41 1.37 14.17 -11.16
C PHE A 41 2.61 15.08 -11.27
N GLN A 42 3.79 14.54 -11.61
CA GLN A 42 5.02 15.32 -11.83
C GLN A 42 5.69 14.92 -13.16
N ALA A 43 4.97 15.12 -14.28
CA ALA A 43 5.42 14.73 -15.61
C ALA A 43 6.80 15.32 -15.99
N GLU A 44 7.09 16.53 -15.54
CA GLU A 44 8.35 17.25 -15.77
C GLU A 44 9.55 16.67 -15.01
N ARG A 45 9.30 15.84 -13.98
CA ARG A 45 10.33 15.18 -13.16
C ARG A 45 10.51 13.70 -13.48
N ARG A 46 9.79 13.18 -14.48
CA ARG A 46 9.93 11.80 -14.94
C ARG A 46 11.39 11.51 -15.31
N SER A 47 11.92 10.41 -14.79
CA SER A 47 13.34 10.08 -14.92
C SER A 47 13.57 8.58 -15.01
N LYS A 48 14.73 8.20 -15.55
CA LYS A 48 15.14 6.78 -15.64
C LYS A 48 15.28 6.12 -14.26
N SER A 49 15.66 6.89 -13.23
CA SER A 49 15.76 6.37 -11.86
C SER A 49 14.38 6.04 -11.29
N TRP A 50 13.35 6.84 -11.56
CA TRP A 50 11.98 6.52 -11.14
C TRP A 50 11.46 5.25 -11.82
N ILE A 51 11.72 5.08 -13.13
CA ILE A 51 11.39 3.84 -13.85
C ILE A 51 12.11 2.64 -13.23
N ALA A 52 13.39 2.81 -12.87
CA ALA A 52 14.16 1.75 -12.21
C ALA A 52 13.53 1.36 -10.86
N THR A 53 13.14 2.35 -10.04
CA THR A 53 12.43 2.09 -8.77
C THR A 53 11.12 1.35 -9.01
N LEU A 54 10.28 1.78 -9.96
CA LEU A 54 9.02 1.10 -10.28
C LEU A 54 9.24 -0.37 -10.65
N ARG A 55 10.24 -0.65 -11.51
CA ARG A 55 10.60 -2.02 -11.91
C ARG A 55 11.12 -2.85 -10.75
N GLU A 56 11.93 -2.25 -9.88
CA GLU A 56 12.46 -2.89 -8.67
C GLU A 56 11.32 -3.34 -7.76
N GLN A 57 10.45 -2.42 -7.36
CA GLN A 57 9.38 -2.72 -6.41
C GLN A 57 8.39 -3.76 -6.98
N ARG A 58 8.08 -3.68 -8.29
CA ARG A 58 7.25 -4.69 -8.96
C ARG A 58 7.88 -6.08 -8.92
N ARG A 59 9.19 -6.17 -9.13
CA ARG A 59 9.90 -7.45 -9.05
C ARG A 59 9.84 -8.01 -7.64
N GLU A 60 10.12 -7.19 -6.63
CA GLU A 60 10.09 -7.62 -5.23
C GLU A 60 8.71 -8.07 -4.77
N ILE A 61 7.64 -7.36 -5.17
CA ILE A 61 6.27 -7.78 -4.89
C ILE A 61 5.94 -9.12 -5.57
N ASN A 62 6.29 -9.27 -6.85
CA ASN A 62 6.03 -10.52 -7.57
C ASN A 62 6.80 -11.71 -6.98
N ASN A 63 8.05 -11.50 -6.58
CA ASN A 63 8.85 -12.51 -5.87
C ASN A 63 8.18 -12.90 -4.55
N LEU A 64 7.80 -11.90 -3.74
CA LEU A 64 7.14 -12.13 -2.45
C LEU A 64 5.82 -12.91 -2.61
N LEU A 65 4.99 -12.57 -3.60
CA LEU A 65 3.73 -13.28 -3.88
C LEU A 65 3.94 -14.69 -4.44
N LYS A 66 5.08 -14.95 -5.09
CA LYS A 66 5.47 -16.28 -5.56
C LYS A 66 5.95 -17.16 -4.41
N GLU A 67 6.76 -16.60 -3.51
CA GLU A 67 7.30 -17.29 -2.34
C GLU A 67 6.25 -17.52 -1.26
N SER A 68 5.29 -16.59 -1.13
CA SER A 68 4.20 -16.66 -0.15
C SER A 68 2.83 -16.49 -0.82
N PRO A 69 2.32 -17.52 -1.53
CA PRO A 69 1.02 -17.44 -2.22
C PRO A 69 -0.17 -17.13 -1.30
N SER A 70 -0.05 -17.43 0.00
CA SER A 70 -1.04 -17.10 1.04
C SER A 70 -1.24 -15.59 1.23
N LEU A 71 -0.34 -14.75 0.70
CA LEU A 71 -0.48 -13.29 0.70
C LEU A 71 -1.42 -12.77 -0.39
N LYS A 72 -1.69 -13.55 -1.45
CA LYS A 72 -2.51 -13.10 -2.58
C LYS A 72 -3.93 -12.66 -2.20
N PRO A 73 -4.67 -13.36 -1.31
CA PRO A 73 -5.99 -12.92 -0.87
C PRO A 73 -5.99 -11.55 -0.17
N TYR A 74 -4.86 -11.18 0.45
CA TYR A 74 -4.70 -9.93 1.20
C TYR A 74 -4.18 -8.77 0.33
N LEU A 75 -3.93 -9.00 -0.97
CA LEU A 75 -3.42 -7.98 -1.88
C LEU A 75 -4.32 -6.72 -1.93
N PRO A 76 -5.66 -6.80 -1.93
CA PRO A 76 -6.51 -5.60 -1.91
C PRO A 76 -6.30 -4.75 -0.65
N GLU A 77 -6.26 -5.37 0.53
CA GLU A 77 -6.00 -4.67 1.80
C GLU A 77 -4.59 -4.07 1.82
N ALA A 78 -3.60 -4.81 1.32
CA ALA A 78 -2.23 -4.35 1.20
C ALA A 78 -2.09 -3.16 0.24
N ILE A 79 -2.82 -3.14 -0.88
CA ILE A 79 -2.84 -2.02 -1.83
C ILE A 79 -3.45 -0.80 -1.17
N ALA A 80 -4.56 -0.93 -0.45
CA ALA A 80 -5.17 0.21 0.25
C ALA A 80 -4.22 0.82 1.28
N ALA A 81 -3.58 -0.02 2.11
CA ALA A 81 -2.63 0.45 3.12
C ALA A 81 -1.33 1.00 2.49
N GLY A 82 -0.84 0.37 1.42
CA GLY A 82 0.30 0.84 0.64
C GLY A 82 0.01 2.16 -0.06
N PHE A 83 -1.20 2.35 -0.58
CA PHE A 83 -1.60 3.59 -1.25
C PHE A 83 -1.53 4.78 -0.30
N GLN A 84 -2.02 4.63 0.94
CA GLN A 84 -1.88 5.66 1.97
C GLN A 84 -0.41 6.00 2.22
N SER A 85 0.46 4.98 2.34
CA SER A 85 1.91 5.20 2.51
C SER A 85 2.54 5.88 1.27
N GLY A 86 2.00 5.62 0.08
CA GLY A 86 2.40 6.25 -1.17
C GLY A 86 2.01 7.74 -1.24
N LEU A 87 0.81 8.09 -0.77
CA LEU A 87 0.38 9.49 -0.62
C LEU A 87 1.32 10.25 0.32
N ASP A 88 1.62 9.67 1.48
CA ASP A 88 2.54 10.26 2.47
C ASP A 88 3.95 10.48 1.88
N LEU A 89 4.43 9.53 1.07
CA LEU A 89 5.70 9.64 0.36
C LEU A 89 5.69 10.81 -0.62
N VAL A 90 4.62 10.95 -1.42
CA VAL A 90 4.48 12.02 -2.41
C VAL A 90 4.46 13.37 -1.71
N VAL A 91 3.60 13.56 -0.72
CA VAL A 91 3.46 14.83 0.02
C VAL A 91 4.77 15.23 0.71
N ARG A 92 5.56 14.27 1.16
CA ARG A 92 6.88 14.53 1.78
C ARG A 92 7.94 14.97 0.77
N GLU A 93 7.90 14.47 -0.45
CA GLU A 93 9.01 14.61 -1.42
C GLU A 93 8.70 15.55 -2.59
N ALA A 94 7.43 15.89 -2.79
CA ALA A 94 6.93 16.68 -3.89
C ALA A 94 6.25 17.96 -3.39
N PRO A 95 6.19 19.01 -4.23
CA PRO A 95 5.37 20.19 -3.94
C PRO A 95 3.88 19.91 -4.19
N LEU A 96 3.37 18.81 -3.65
CA LEU A 96 1.97 18.36 -3.76
C LEU A 96 1.43 18.15 -2.36
N THR A 97 0.14 18.42 -2.18
CA THR A 97 -0.61 18.17 -0.95
C THR A 97 -1.56 16.98 -1.15
N TYR A 98 -2.20 16.52 -0.08
CA TYR A 98 -3.21 15.47 -0.19
C TYR A 98 -4.41 15.90 -1.07
N ASP A 99 -4.73 17.20 -1.12
CA ASP A 99 -5.82 17.74 -1.92
C ASP A 99 -5.52 17.72 -3.44
N ASP A 100 -4.22 17.68 -3.81
CA ASP A 100 -3.77 17.56 -5.20
C ASP A 100 -3.78 16.10 -5.70
N LEU A 101 -4.01 15.13 -4.80
CA LEU A 101 -3.88 13.70 -5.07
C LEU A 101 -5.24 12.99 -4.98
N PRO A 102 -5.42 11.86 -5.70
CA PRO A 102 -6.67 11.13 -5.65
C PRO A 102 -6.90 10.52 -4.26
N PRO A 103 -8.12 10.63 -3.68
CA PRO A 103 -8.41 10.16 -2.32
C PRO A 103 -8.45 8.63 -2.21
N ASN A 104 -8.52 7.92 -3.34
CA ASN A 104 -8.54 6.47 -3.42
C ASN A 104 -7.60 6.01 -4.55
N CYS A 105 -7.11 4.76 -4.45
CA CYS A 105 -6.26 4.20 -5.48
C CYS A 105 -7.06 3.90 -6.75
N SER A 106 -6.76 4.62 -7.83
CA SER A 106 -7.39 4.41 -9.16
C SER A 106 -6.75 3.26 -9.95
N TYR A 107 -5.61 2.73 -9.50
CA TYR A 107 -4.90 1.67 -10.20
C TYR A 107 -5.44 0.30 -9.79
N THR A 108 -5.71 -0.53 -10.78
CA THR A 108 -6.03 -1.94 -10.55
C THR A 108 -4.79 -2.71 -10.09
N ALA A 109 -4.97 -3.83 -9.38
CA ALA A 109 -3.88 -4.72 -9.02
C ALA A 109 -3.05 -5.17 -10.24
N GLN A 110 -3.70 -5.37 -11.39
CA GLN A 110 -3.02 -5.75 -12.62
C GLN A 110 -2.13 -4.63 -13.17
N GLN A 111 -2.57 -3.37 -13.14
CA GLN A 111 -1.76 -2.21 -13.51
C GLN A 111 -0.58 -1.98 -12.54
N ILE A 112 -0.82 -2.16 -11.24
CA ILE A 112 0.22 -2.02 -10.21
C ILE A 112 1.33 -3.04 -10.48
N LEU A 113 0.99 -4.30 -10.75
CA LEU A 113 1.95 -5.40 -10.90
C LEU A 113 2.53 -5.57 -12.32
N SER A 114 1.95 -4.93 -13.34
CA SER A 114 2.43 -4.97 -14.72
C SER A 114 3.79 -4.26 -14.84
N SER A 115 4.75 -4.90 -15.52
CA SER A 115 6.13 -4.38 -15.64
C SER A 115 6.25 -3.13 -16.50
N ASP A 116 5.29 -2.91 -17.38
CA ASP A 116 5.24 -1.89 -18.44
C ASP A 116 4.22 -0.78 -18.18
N TYR A 117 3.30 -0.95 -17.21
CA TYR A 117 2.33 0.09 -16.89
C TYR A 117 2.98 1.34 -16.32
N LEU A 118 2.60 2.49 -16.87
CA LEU A 118 2.89 3.83 -16.38
C LEU A 118 1.60 4.65 -16.59
N PRO A 119 1.10 5.38 -15.58
CA PRO A 119 -0.04 6.26 -15.78
C PRO A 119 0.32 7.41 -16.73
N GLU A 120 -0.65 7.87 -17.52
CA GLU A 120 -0.46 8.97 -18.46
C GLU A 120 -0.55 10.33 -17.78
#